data_AF-A0A9J7BK75-F1
#
_entry.id   AF-A0A9J7BK75-F1
#
_cell.length_a   1.000
_cell.length_b   1.000
_cell.length_c   1.000
_cell.angle_alpha   90.00
_cell.angle_beta   90.00
_cell.angle_gamma   90.00
#
_symmetry.space_group_name_H-M   'P 1'
#
loop_
_entity.id
_entity.type
_entity.pdbx_description
1 polymer ?
#
loop_
_entity_poly.entity_id
_entity_poly.type
_entity_poly.pdbx_seq_one_letter_code
_entity_poly.pdbx_strand_id
1 'polypeptide(L)'
;MGLDGVEIILRSEELFGIDIDDKEAATVETVGDFYELICSKLLLSPLQPPVTSEELPVISEEEKRFWFLSRQTPSPAPPDILPWSPQSVWDCIVAIFVDQQGLRLEEIAYNARIATDLGVD
;
A
#
# COMPACT_ATOMS: atom_id res chain seq x y z
N MET A 1 7.56 -7.63 17.64
CA MET A 1 6.36 -6.84 17.97
C MET A 1 5.55 -6.88 16.69
N GLY A 2 4.46 -7.65 16.67
CA GLY A 2 3.68 -7.87 15.44
C GLY A 2 3.15 -6.55 14.93
N LEU A 3 3.29 -6.31 13.64
CA LEU A 3 2.82 -5.09 13.01
C LEU A 3 1.30 -5.15 12.94
N ASP A 4 0.66 -4.08 13.38
CA ASP A 4 -0.80 -3.93 13.43
C ASP A 4 -1.31 -3.62 12.01
N GLY A 5 -2.39 -4.27 11.57
CA GLY A 5 -3.05 -3.92 10.29
C GLY A 5 -3.36 -2.43 10.18
N VAL A 6 -3.58 -1.76 11.31
CA VAL A 6 -3.75 -0.31 11.42
C VAL A 6 -2.54 0.47 10.88
N GLU A 7 -1.31 0.01 11.08
CA GLU A 7 -0.10 0.73 10.60
C GLU A 7 -0.02 0.70 9.06
N ILE A 8 -0.39 -0.42 8.45
CA ILE A 8 -0.42 -0.57 6.99
C ILE A 8 -1.50 0.35 6.38
N ILE A 9 -2.68 0.39 7.02
CA ILE A 9 -3.80 1.25 6.59
C ILE A 9 -3.38 2.70 6.67
N LEU A 10 -2.92 3.16 7.84
CA LEU A 10 -2.53 4.55 8.07
C LEU A 10 -1.42 5.00 7.10
N ARG A 11 -0.44 4.12 6.86
CA ARG A 11 0.64 4.37 5.89
C ARG A 11 0.11 4.46 4.45
N SER A 12 -0.93 3.71 4.10
CA SER A 12 -1.52 3.72 2.77
C SER A 12 -2.44 4.93 2.57
N GLU A 13 -3.22 5.30 3.57
CA GLU A 13 -4.01 6.54 3.59
C GLU A 13 -3.14 7.77 3.36
N GLU A 14 -2.01 7.84 4.08
CA GLU A 14 -1.01 8.89 3.89
C GLU A 14 -0.40 8.85 2.47
N LEU A 15 -0.24 7.67 1.86
CA LEU A 15 0.46 7.49 0.58
C LEU A 15 -0.36 7.96 -0.59
N PHE A 16 -1.57 7.46 -0.62
CA PHE A 16 -2.50 7.69 -1.70
C PHE A 16 -3.34 8.95 -1.45
N GLY A 17 -3.26 9.54 -0.24
CA GLY A 17 -4.09 10.66 0.16
C GLY A 17 -5.57 10.26 0.23
N ILE A 18 -5.84 9.03 0.67
CA ILE A 18 -7.18 8.44 0.78
C ILE A 18 -7.56 8.26 2.25
N ASP A 19 -8.83 8.02 2.50
CA ASP A 19 -9.39 7.72 3.81
C ASP A 19 -10.06 6.34 3.72
N ILE A 20 -9.65 5.43 4.58
CA ILE A 20 -10.13 4.04 4.66
C ILE A 20 -10.80 3.86 6.01
N ASP A 21 -12.13 3.73 6.00
CA ASP A 21 -12.87 3.50 7.22
C ASP A 21 -12.60 2.09 7.79
N ASP A 22 -12.74 1.92 9.11
CA ASP A 22 -12.65 0.62 9.79
C ASP A 22 -13.51 -0.46 9.14
N LYS A 23 -14.68 -0.07 8.60
CA LYS A 23 -15.60 -1.00 7.93
C LYS A 23 -15.03 -1.51 6.61
N GLU A 24 -14.36 -0.65 5.86
CA GLU A 24 -13.72 -1.01 4.60
C GLU A 24 -12.47 -1.84 4.88
N ALA A 25 -11.66 -1.42 5.84
CA ALA A 25 -10.53 -2.20 6.34
C ALA A 25 -10.96 -3.60 6.81
N ALA A 26 -12.08 -3.72 7.52
CA ALA A 26 -12.61 -5.00 7.97
C ALA A 26 -13.08 -5.93 6.83
N THR A 27 -13.30 -5.39 5.62
CA THR A 27 -13.62 -6.22 4.43
C THR A 27 -12.38 -6.73 3.70
N VAL A 28 -11.20 -6.22 4.05
CA VAL A 28 -9.94 -6.59 3.42
C VAL A 28 -9.44 -7.88 4.08
N GLU A 29 -9.49 -8.99 3.36
CA GLU A 29 -8.92 -10.27 3.81
C GLU A 29 -7.56 -10.56 3.15
N THR A 30 -7.40 -10.12 1.90
CA THR A 30 -6.22 -10.39 1.07
C THR A 30 -5.54 -9.11 0.58
N VAL A 31 -4.29 -9.23 0.14
CA VAL A 31 -3.55 -8.11 -0.47
C VAL A 31 -4.27 -7.57 -1.71
N GLY A 32 -4.92 -8.45 -2.46
CA GLY A 32 -5.76 -8.11 -3.60
C GLY A 32 -6.97 -7.27 -3.20
N ASP A 33 -7.69 -7.65 -2.14
CA ASP A 33 -8.81 -6.86 -1.62
C ASP A 33 -8.36 -5.46 -1.21
N PHE A 34 -7.17 -5.36 -0.59
CA PHE A 34 -6.60 -4.07 -0.19
C PHE A 34 -6.26 -3.20 -1.40
N TYR A 35 -5.67 -3.80 -2.42
CA TYR A 35 -5.37 -3.15 -3.68
C TYR A 35 -6.61 -2.67 -4.41
N GLU A 36 -7.65 -3.50 -4.48
CA GLU A 36 -8.93 -3.15 -5.09
C GLU A 36 -9.61 -2.01 -4.34
N LEU A 37 -9.55 -2.02 -3.01
CA LEU A 37 -10.06 -0.94 -2.16
C LEU A 37 -9.37 0.38 -2.48
N ILE A 38 -8.04 0.39 -2.52
CA ILE A 38 -7.25 1.60 -2.84
C ILE A 38 -7.53 2.08 -4.26
N CYS A 39 -7.60 1.17 -5.24
CA CYS A 39 -7.96 1.52 -6.62
C CYS A 39 -9.35 2.15 -6.68
N SER A 40 -10.33 1.61 -5.95
CA SER A 40 -11.68 2.14 -5.86
C SER A 40 -11.70 3.58 -5.31
N LYS A 41 -10.93 3.83 -4.24
CA LYS A 41 -10.78 5.17 -3.64
C LYS A 41 -10.13 6.17 -4.58
N LEU A 42 -9.17 5.72 -5.39
CA LEU A 42 -8.50 6.53 -6.40
C LEU A 42 -9.30 6.66 -7.72
N LEU A 43 -10.52 6.09 -7.79
CA LEU A 43 -11.37 6.03 -8.99
C LEU A 43 -10.66 5.35 -10.19
N LEU A 44 -9.78 4.40 -9.89
CA LEU A 44 -9.04 3.60 -10.86
C LEU A 44 -9.77 2.29 -11.14
N SER A 45 -9.65 1.81 -12.38
CA SER A 45 -10.04 0.44 -12.70
C SER A 45 -8.90 -0.49 -12.28
N PRO A 46 -9.11 -1.38 -11.28
CA PRO A 46 -8.09 -2.34 -10.91
C PRO A 46 -7.74 -3.19 -12.14
N LEU A 47 -6.45 -3.33 -12.42
CA LEU A 47 -5.98 -4.25 -13.45
C LEU A 47 -6.33 -5.69 -13.06
N GLN A 48 -6.42 -6.59 -14.05
CA GLN A 48 -6.30 -8.05 -13.84
C GLN A 48 -5.11 -8.35 -12.91
N PRO A 49 -5.16 -9.43 -12.08
CA PRO A 49 -4.25 -9.64 -10.95
C PRO A 49 -2.83 -9.17 -11.30
N PRO A 50 -2.43 -7.98 -10.78
CA PRO A 50 -1.21 -7.34 -11.21
C PRO A 50 -0.06 -8.30 -10.98
N VAL A 51 0.75 -8.49 -12.01
CA VAL A 51 1.98 -9.26 -11.87
C VAL A 51 2.93 -8.34 -11.09
N THR A 52 3.45 -8.83 -9.98
CA THR A 52 4.55 -8.14 -9.29
C THR A 52 5.67 -7.97 -10.30
N SER A 53 5.93 -6.72 -10.70
CA SER A 53 7.05 -6.44 -11.59
C SER A 53 8.34 -6.80 -10.82
N GLU A 54 9.29 -7.49 -11.45
CA GLU A 54 10.58 -7.83 -10.81
C GLU A 54 11.32 -6.55 -10.34
N GLU A 55 10.99 -5.41 -10.93
CA GLU A 55 11.43 -4.08 -10.53
C GLU A 55 10.30 -3.40 -9.76
N LEU A 56 10.28 -3.56 -8.43
CA LEU A 56 9.48 -2.69 -7.57
C LEU A 56 9.98 -1.24 -7.73
N PRO A 57 9.10 -0.22 -7.62
CA PRO A 57 9.53 1.16 -7.54
C PRO A 57 10.51 1.21 -6.39
N VAL A 58 11.74 1.59 -6.72
CA VAL A 58 12.77 1.84 -5.73
C VAL A 58 12.32 3.08 -5.00
N ILE A 59 11.47 2.90 -3.98
CA ILE A 59 11.18 3.96 -3.02
C ILE A 59 12.53 4.27 -2.40
N SER A 60 13.15 5.35 -2.88
CA SER A 60 14.51 5.72 -2.49
C SER A 60 14.57 5.86 -0.98
N GLU A 61 15.71 5.58 -0.35
CA GLU A 61 15.89 5.85 1.08
C GLU A 61 15.57 7.32 1.43
N GLU A 62 15.73 8.24 0.47
CA GLU A 62 15.31 9.64 0.58
C GLU A 62 13.79 9.81 0.56
N GLU A 63 13.07 9.11 -0.32
CA GLU A 63 11.61 9.11 -0.32
C GLU A 63 11.05 8.40 0.90
N LYS A 64 11.66 7.27 1.32
CA LYS A 64 11.37 6.59 2.60
C LYS A 64 11.64 7.51 3.79
N ARG A 65 12.73 8.29 3.78
CA ARG A 65 13.01 9.29 4.81
C ARG A 65 12.03 10.45 4.76
N PHE A 66 11.66 10.93 3.58
CA PHE A 66 10.67 12.00 3.41
C PHE A 66 9.30 11.54 3.92
N TRP A 67 8.96 10.29 3.63
CA TRP A 67 7.85 9.54 4.20
C TRP A 67 7.91 9.47 5.73
N PHE A 68 9.02 8.99 6.30
CA PHE A 68 9.19 8.81 7.75
C PHE A 68 9.32 10.12 8.54
N LEU A 69 9.86 11.19 7.92
CA LEU A 69 10.10 12.51 8.52
C LEU A 69 8.89 13.43 8.45
N SER A 70 7.85 13.09 7.68
CA SER A 70 6.62 13.89 7.57
C SER A 70 5.74 13.88 8.82
N ARG A 71 6.27 13.41 9.96
CA ARG A 71 5.61 13.49 11.28
C ARG A 71 5.21 14.89 11.76
N GLN A 72 5.58 16.02 11.14
CA GLN A 72 5.20 17.35 11.66
C GLN A 72 4.95 18.53 10.69
N THR A 73 4.77 18.36 9.37
CA THR A 73 4.28 19.49 8.55
C THR A 73 3.41 19.04 7.39
N PRO A 74 2.20 19.61 7.22
CA PRO A 74 1.38 19.39 6.04
C PRO A 74 2.04 20.14 4.88
N SER A 75 2.94 19.47 4.14
CA SER A 75 3.35 19.98 2.85
C SER A 75 2.33 19.49 1.83
N PRO A 76 1.50 20.38 1.25
CA PRO A 76 0.60 19.98 0.20
C PRO A 76 1.46 19.50 -0.97
N ALA A 77 1.35 18.23 -1.33
CA ALA A 77 1.85 17.77 -2.61
C ALA A 77 1.25 18.71 -3.69
N PRO A 78 2.07 19.25 -4.63
CA PRO A 78 1.57 20.09 -5.71
C PRO A 78 0.40 19.42 -6.44
N PRO A 79 -0.65 20.18 -6.83
CA PRO A 79 -1.92 19.63 -7.32
C PRO A 79 -1.87 19.16 -8.78
N ASP A 80 -0.74 18.63 -9.24
CA ASP A 80 -0.55 18.20 -10.62
C ASP A 80 -0.09 16.73 -10.69
N ILE A 81 -1.07 15.84 -10.46
CA ILE A 81 -1.37 14.66 -11.28
C ILE A 81 -0.17 13.76 -11.60
N LEU A 82 0.14 12.83 -10.70
CA LEU A 82 0.43 11.47 -11.17
C LEU A 82 -0.92 10.76 -11.28
N PRO A 83 -1.38 10.35 -12.48
CA PRO A 83 -2.48 9.40 -12.52
C PRO A 83 -1.88 8.11 -11.97
N TRP A 84 -2.11 7.85 -10.68
CA TRP A 84 -1.74 6.58 -10.07
C TRP A 84 -2.17 5.49 -11.03
N SER A 85 -1.21 4.77 -11.60
CA SER A 85 -1.55 3.64 -12.45
C SER A 85 -1.91 2.48 -11.53
N PRO A 86 -2.83 1.59 -11.92
CA PRO A 86 -3.12 0.40 -11.12
C PRO A 86 -1.83 -0.39 -10.81
N GLN A 87 -0.89 -0.45 -11.75
CA GLN A 87 0.43 -1.07 -11.49
C GLN A 87 1.21 -0.34 -10.39
N SER A 88 1.30 0.98 -10.44
CA SER A 88 2.02 1.78 -9.44
C SER A 88 1.41 1.64 -8.05
N VAL A 89 0.09 1.51 -7.95
CA VAL A 89 -0.61 1.26 -6.69
C VAL A 89 -0.22 -0.11 -6.12
N TRP A 90 -0.28 -1.16 -6.95
CA TRP A 90 0.13 -2.51 -6.55
C TRP A 90 1.57 -2.53 -6.04
N ASP A 91 2.46 -1.98 -6.84
CA ASP A 91 3.87 -1.89 -6.56
C ASP A 91 4.17 -1.14 -5.24
N CYS A 92 3.44 -0.06 -4.96
CA CYS A 92 3.53 0.68 -3.70
C CYS A 92 3.02 -0.13 -2.51
N ILE A 93 1.90 -0.84 -2.67
CA ILE A 93 1.35 -1.72 -1.64
C ILE A 93 2.35 -2.82 -1.30
N VAL A 94 2.90 -3.50 -2.31
CA VAL A 94 3.94 -4.52 -2.14
C VAL A 94 5.13 -3.92 -1.40
N ALA A 95 5.58 -2.73 -1.77
CA ALA A 95 6.68 -2.06 -1.09
C ALA A 95 6.36 -1.75 0.39
N ILE A 96 5.13 -1.34 0.73
CA ILE A 96 4.69 -1.16 2.12
C ILE A 96 4.76 -2.49 2.87
N PHE A 97 4.23 -3.57 2.31
CA PHE A 97 4.28 -4.90 2.95
C PHE A 97 5.71 -5.41 3.13
N VAL A 98 6.58 -5.30 2.12
CA VAL A 98 8.01 -5.67 2.20
C VAL A 98 8.72 -4.85 3.28
N ASP A 99 8.50 -3.54 3.32
CA ASP A 99 9.16 -2.62 4.25
C ASP A 99 8.71 -2.84 5.69
N GLN A 100 7.43 -3.11 5.89
CA GLN A 100 6.85 -3.27 7.22
C GLN A 100 7.00 -4.67 7.80
N GLN A 101 6.80 -5.71 6.98
CA GLN A 101 6.89 -7.10 7.43
C GLN A 101 8.30 -7.70 7.25
N GLY A 102 9.17 -7.03 6.49
CA GLY A 102 10.46 -7.60 6.09
C GLY A 102 10.32 -8.81 5.17
N LEU A 103 9.16 -8.96 4.51
CA LEU A 103 8.86 -10.04 3.58
C LEU A 103 9.58 -9.82 2.25
N ARG A 104 9.80 -10.90 1.50
CA ARG A 104 10.32 -10.79 0.14
C ARG A 104 9.19 -10.47 -0.83
N LEU A 105 9.49 -9.76 -1.90
CA LEU A 105 8.52 -9.42 -2.96
C LEU A 105 7.81 -10.66 -3.53
N GLU A 106 8.51 -11.80 -3.55
CA GLU A 106 8.03 -13.10 -4.03
C GLU A 106 6.98 -13.73 -3.11
N GLU A 107 6.90 -13.30 -1.84
CA GLU A 107 6.00 -13.85 -0.84
C GLU A 107 4.65 -13.12 -0.80
N ILE A 108 4.58 -11.94 -1.43
CA ILE A 108 3.36 -11.13 -1.49
C ILE A 108 2.62 -11.48 -2.78
N ALA A 109 1.65 -12.38 -2.65
CA ALA A 109 0.74 -12.73 -3.73
C ALA A 109 -0.55 -11.90 -3.64
N TYR A 110 -1.20 -11.65 -4.79
CA TYR A 110 -2.51 -10.99 -4.86
C TYR A 110 -3.55 -11.66 -3.95
N ASN A 111 -3.58 -12.99 -3.95
CA ASN A 111 -4.49 -13.78 -3.14
C ASN A 111 -3.94 -14.13 -1.75
N ALA A 112 -2.79 -13.58 -1.34
CA ALA A 112 -2.24 -13.81 -0.01
C ALA A 112 -3.16 -13.18 1.04
N ARG A 113 -3.54 -13.96 2.05
CA ARG A 113 -4.34 -13.51 3.19
C ARG A 113 -3.46 -12.69 4.12
N ILE A 114 -3.86 -11.46 4.39
CA ILE A 114 -3.08 -10.53 5.23
C ILE A 114 -2.87 -11.10 6.64
N ALA A 115 -3.93 -11.62 7.25
CA ALA A 115 -3.81 -12.18 8.59
C ALA A 115 -3.14 -13.55 8.66
N THR A 116 -3.42 -14.42 7.69
CA THR A 116 -3.00 -15.83 7.77
C THR A 116 -1.65 -16.08 7.10
N ASP A 117 -1.40 -15.48 5.95
CA ASP A 117 -0.21 -15.73 5.14
C ASP A 117 0.89 -14.70 5.43
N LEU A 118 0.52 -13.44 5.67
CA LEU A 118 1.46 -12.36 5.98
C LEU A 118 1.64 -12.13 7.50
N GLY A 119 0.78 -12.72 8.33
CA GLY A 119 0.90 -12.66 9.80
C GLY A 119 0.58 -11.29 10.41
N VAL A 120 -0.27 -10.50 9.75
CA VAL A 120 -0.74 -9.19 10.24
C VAL A 120 -1.98 -9.38 11.11
N ASP A 121 -1.94 -8.95 12.37
CA ASP A 121 -3.11 -9.03 13.28
C ASP A 121 -3.94 -7.75 13.26
#